data_AF-A0A3D5YV10-F1
#
_entry.id   AF-A0A3D5YV10-F1
#
_cell.length_a   1.000
_cell.length_b   1.000
_cell.length_c   1.000
_cell.angle_alpha   90.00
_cell.angle_beta   90.00
_cell.angle_gamma   90.00
#
_symmetry.space_group_name_H-M   'P 1'
#
loop_
_entity.id
_entity.type
_entity.pdbx_description
1 polymer ?
#
loop_
_entity_poly.entity_id
_entity_poly.type
_entity_poly.pdbx_seq_one_letter_code
_entity_poly.pdbx_strand_id
1 'polypeptide(L)'
;MIYLTNYFRLTLNILKLMKQLILIIAGIILLLYMPGCGQSDKSKILEQYKYDESKSGSDGIITKKIGSWVKEGITCYGIVIVDDKNGIPLRIKVVHAKVISIDPDKIIMRSLENIDMSPVDGCDKFTLKKGDDWNETEGDLFQTKEDAIKFVDTYYPGLRMK
;
A
#
# COMPACT_ATOMS: atom_id res chain seq x y z
N MET A 1 74.10 -1.87 23.39
CA MET A 1 73.08 -2.88 23.06
C MET A 1 71.70 -2.53 23.69
N ILE A 2 71.23 -1.28 23.56
CA ILE A 2 69.95 -0.81 24.14
C ILE A 2 69.06 -0.16 23.06
N TYR A 3 69.66 0.37 22.00
CA TYR A 3 68.94 1.02 20.89
C TYR A 3 68.19 0.03 19.97
N LEU A 4 68.67 -1.20 19.79
CA LEU A 4 68.01 -2.20 18.93
C LEU A 4 66.70 -2.74 19.54
N THR A 5 66.61 -2.87 20.86
CA THR A 5 65.43 -3.38 21.56
C THR A 5 64.26 -2.39 21.55
N ASN A 6 64.54 -1.08 21.59
CA ASN A 6 63.50 -0.05 21.48
C ASN A 6 62.93 0.08 20.06
N TYR A 7 63.77 -0.08 19.03
CA TYR A 7 63.31 -0.03 17.64
C TYR A 7 62.39 -1.22 17.30
N PHE A 8 62.71 -2.42 17.80
CA PHE A 8 61.90 -3.61 17.60
C PHE A 8 60.55 -3.58 18.34
N ARG A 9 60.50 -2.97 19.54
CA ARG A 9 59.23 -2.73 20.25
C ARG A 9 58.35 -1.69 19.55
N LEU A 10 58.96 -0.66 18.96
CA LEU A 10 58.23 0.39 18.24
C LEU A 10 57.58 -0.17 16.96
N THR A 11 58.31 -0.97 16.18
CA THR A 11 57.78 -1.58 14.94
C THR A 11 56.68 -2.59 15.22
N LEU A 12 56.79 -3.37 16.31
CA LEU A 12 55.75 -4.34 16.71
C LEU A 12 54.45 -3.65 17.16
N ASN A 13 54.55 -2.53 17.87
CA ASN A 13 53.39 -1.73 18.28
C ASN A 13 52.72 -1.02 17.08
N ILE A 14 53.50 -0.49 16.15
CA ILE A 14 52.98 0.13 14.91
C ILE A 14 52.24 -0.93 14.06
N LEU A 15 52.80 -2.13 13.91
CA LEU A 15 52.14 -3.23 13.20
C LEU A 15 50.82 -3.67 13.86
N LYS A 16 50.78 -3.67 15.20
CA LYS A 16 49.56 -3.99 15.97
C LYS A 16 48.48 -2.93 15.82
N LEU A 17 48.87 -1.65 15.82
CA LEU A 17 47.97 -0.51 15.58
C LEU A 17 47.42 -0.50 14.14
N MET A 18 48.25 -0.81 13.14
CA MET A 18 47.82 -0.92 11.74
C MET A 18 46.79 -2.04 11.53
N LYS A 19 46.97 -3.20 12.18
CA LYS A 19 45.97 -4.29 12.14
C LYS A 19 44.64 -3.91 12.78
N GLN A 20 44.67 -3.17 13.89
CA GLN A 20 43.44 -2.69 14.54
C GLN A 20 42.72 -1.64 13.69
N LEU A 21 43.45 -0.73 13.04
CA LEU A 21 42.89 0.24 12.10
C LEU A 21 42.25 -0.43 10.88
N ILE A 22 42.89 -1.46 10.32
CA ILE A 22 42.32 -2.23 9.19
C ILE A 22 41.00 -2.91 9.60
N LEU A 23 40.92 -3.46 10.81
CA LEU A 23 39.69 -4.09 11.32
C LEU A 23 38.55 -3.07 11.55
N ILE A 24 38.88 -1.87 12.04
CA ILE A 24 37.90 -0.79 12.22
C ILE A 24 37.37 -0.30 10.87
N ILE A 25 38.24 -0.09 9.89
CA ILE A 25 37.85 0.34 8.54
C ILE A 25 36.99 -0.72 7.85
N ALA A 26 37.35 -2.00 7.97
CA ALA A 26 36.56 -3.11 7.43
C ALA A 26 35.15 -3.18 8.06
N GLY A 27 35.02 -2.90 9.36
CA GLY A 27 33.73 -2.83 10.05
C GLY A 27 32.84 -1.68 9.57
N ILE A 28 33.41 -0.50 9.30
CA ILE A 28 32.67 0.68 8.81
C ILE A 28 32.16 0.46 7.38
N ILE A 29 32.97 -0.15 6.51
CA ILE A 29 32.57 -0.46 5.14
C ILE A 29 31.37 -1.42 5.10
N LEU A 30 31.32 -2.41 6.01
CA LEU A 30 30.21 -3.35 6.10
C LEU A 30 28.88 -2.68 6.48
N LEU A 31 28.92 -1.61 7.27
CA LEU A 31 27.74 -0.84 7.67
C LEU A 31 27.18 0.05 6.55
N LEU A 32 28.01 0.43 5.56
CA LEU A 32 27.61 1.25 4.42
C LEU A 32 26.89 0.47 3.31
N TYR A 33 26.86 -0.87 3.39
CA TYR A 33 26.18 -1.73 2.42
C TYR A 33 24.77 -2.14 2.84
N MET A 34 24.17 -1.53 3.87
CA MET A 34 22.73 -1.68 4.04
C MET A 34 22.04 -0.99 2.85
N PRO A 35 21.33 -1.73 1.97
CA PRO A 35 20.55 -1.09 0.92
C PRO A 35 19.59 -0.13 1.61
N GLY A 36 19.72 1.16 1.32
CA GLY A 36 18.76 2.15 1.78
C GLY A 36 17.38 1.69 1.36
N CYS A 37 16.52 1.36 2.33
CA CYS A 37 15.11 1.23 2.08
C CYS A 37 14.64 2.58 1.55
N GLY A 38 14.50 2.67 0.22
CA GLY A 38 13.78 3.74 -0.44
C GLY A 38 12.32 3.65 -0.02
N GLN A 39 12.01 4.16 1.17
CA GLN A 39 10.66 4.35 1.61
C GLN A 39 10.11 5.48 0.74
N SER A 40 9.31 5.13 -0.27
CA SER A 40 8.60 6.15 -1.05
C SER A 40 7.77 6.95 -0.06
N ASP A 41 7.96 8.26 -0.01
CA ASP A 41 7.20 9.17 0.85
C ASP A 41 5.70 9.09 0.52
N LYS A 42 5.00 8.14 1.14
CA LYS A 42 3.54 7.98 1.02
C LYS A 42 2.79 9.15 1.64
N SER A 43 3.46 9.90 2.53
CA SER A 43 2.99 11.13 3.17
C SER A 43 2.51 12.18 2.16
N LYS A 44 3.18 12.33 1.01
CA LYS A 44 2.76 13.27 -0.04
C LYS A 44 1.53 12.84 -0.83
N ILE A 45 1.21 11.55 -0.87
CA ILE A 45 -0.03 11.05 -1.48
C ILE A 45 -1.25 11.43 -0.61
N LEU A 46 -1.04 11.59 0.71
CA LEU A 46 -2.10 11.84 1.69
C LEU A 46 -2.61 13.29 1.70
N GLU A 47 -1.78 14.29 1.37
CA GLU A 47 -2.22 15.70 1.38
C GLU A 47 -3.25 16.03 0.28
N GLN A 48 -3.36 15.20 -0.76
CA GLN A 48 -4.38 15.34 -1.81
C GLN A 48 -5.72 14.72 -1.43
N TYR A 49 -5.77 13.88 -0.39
CA TYR A 49 -6.97 13.14 -0.02
C TYR A 49 -7.48 13.58 1.36
N LYS A 50 -8.32 14.62 1.35
CA LYS A 50 -9.30 14.76 2.43
C LYS A 50 -10.46 13.82 2.13
N TYR A 51 -10.43 12.63 2.73
CA TYR A 51 -11.63 11.85 2.96
C TYR A 51 -12.59 12.74 3.74
N ASP A 52 -13.73 13.06 3.15
CA ASP A 52 -14.77 13.86 3.79
C ASP A 52 -15.77 12.87 4.41
N GLU A 53 -15.56 12.51 5.68
CA GLU A 53 -16.46 11.66 6.47
C GLU A 53 -17.93 12.16 6.47
N SER A 54 -18.14 13.42 6.08
CA SER A 54 -19.44 14.08 5.99
C SER A 54 -20.36 13.56 4.87
N LYS A 55 -19.90 12.68 3.99
CA LYS A 55 -20.74 12.06 2.94
C LYS A 55 -21.38 10.72 3.33
N SER A 56 -21.19 10.25 4.56
CA SER A 56 -21.85 9.03 5.06
C SER A 56 -23.35 9.20 5.39
N GLY A 57 -23.98 10.32 4.99
CA GLY A 57 -25.38 10.58 5.27
C GLY A 57 -26.12 11.34 4.17
N SER A 58 -27.21 10.72 3.72
CA SER A 58 -28.45 11.31 3.15
C SER A 58 -28.61 11.48 1.62
N ASP A 59 -29.75 10.94 1.16
CA ASP A 59 -30.59 11.24 -0.01
C ASP A 59 -30.16 10.77 -1.41
N GLY A 60 -30.22 9.47 -1.69
CA GLY A 60 -30.48 8.96 -3.06
C GLY A 60 -29.46 9.32 -4.15
N ILE A 61 -28.24 9.74 -3.75
CA ILE A 61 -27.25 10.39 -4.61
C ILE A 61 -26.58 9.39 -5.58
N ILE A 62 -26.50 8.12 -5.20
CA ILE A 62 -25.74 7.11 -5.97
C ILE A 62 -26.30 6.95 -7.37
N THR A 63 -27.62 6.91 -7.49
CA THR A 63 -28.30 6.78 -8.78
C THR A 63 -27.98 7.91 -9.76
N LYS A 64 -27.57 9.09 -9.27
CA LYS A 64 -27.14 10.22 -10.11
C LYS A 64 -25.70 10.11 -10.59
N LYS A 65 -24.83 9.42 -9.85
CA LYS A 65 -23.40 9.26 -10.17
C LYS A 65 -23.14 8.03 -11.05
N ILE A 66 -23.97 7.00 -10.94
CA ILE A 66 -23.87 5.79 -11.77
C ILE A 66 -24.48 6.02 -13.16
N GLY A 67 -23.81 5.54 -14.20
CA GLY A 67 -24.33 5.63 -15.57
C GLY A 67 -25.54 4.72 -15.78
N SER A 68 -26.38 5.03 -16.77
CA SER A 68 -27.57 4.24 -17.15
C SER A 68 -27.29 2.79 -17.58
N TRP A 69 -26.01 2.44 -17.72
CA TRP A 69 -25.53 1.10 -17.99
C TRP A 69 -25.61 0.18 -16.77
N VAL A 70 -25.64 0.73 -15.55
CA VAL A 70 -25.67 -0.05 -14.30
C VAL A 70 -27.08 -0.62 -14.10
N LYS A 71 -27.19 -1.95 -14.09
CA LYS A 71 -28.44 -2.71 -13.92
C LYS A 71 -28.17 -3.94 -13.06
N GLU A 72 -29.20 -4.45 -12.40
CA GLU A 72 -29.09 -5.72 -11.70
C GLU A 72 -28.63 -6.84 -12.65
N GLY A 73 -27.75 -7.69 -12.15
CA GLY A 73 -27.24 -8.84 -12.89
C GLY A 73 -26.06 -8.56 -13.82
N ILE A 74 -25.66 -7.30 -14.03
CA ILE A 74 -24.49 -7.01 -14.86
C ILE A 74 -23.19 -7.32 -14.12
N THR A 75 -22.18 -7.67 -14.90
CA THR A 75 -20.80 -7.78 -14.44
C THR A 75 -20.08 -6.45 -14.63
N CYS A 76 -19.29 -6.05 -13.64
CA CYS A 76 -18.52 -4.82 -13.64
C CYS A 76 -17.28 -4.95 -12.73
N TYR A 77 -16.59 -3.83 -12.53
CA TYR A 77 -15.45 -3.73 -11.62
C TYR A 77 -15.77 -2.70 -10.54
N GLY A 78 -15.57 -3.09 -9.29
CA GLY A 78 -15.63 -2.21 -8.12
C GLY A 78 -14.25 -2.04 -7.50
N ILE A 79 -14.17 -1.23 -6.46
CA ILE A 79 -12.94 -0.97 -5.73
C ILE A 79 -13.16 -1.32 -4.27
N VAL A 80 -12.21 -2.06 -3.69
CA VAL A 80 -12.15 -2.28 -2.23
C VAL A 80 -10.93 -1.56 -1.69
N ILE A 81 -11.16 -0.75 -0.67
CA ILE A 81 -10.14 0.03 0.02
C ILE A 81 -9.96 -0.58 1.41
N VAL A 82 -8.71 -0.74 1.81
CA VAL A 82 -8.32 -1.15 3.16
C VAL A 82 -7.67 0.04 3.83
N ASP A 83 -8.32 0.54 4.87
CA ASP A 83 -7.88 1.69 5.64
C ASP A 83 -7.11 1.26 6.91
N ASP A 84 -6.31 2.19 7.44
CA ASP A 84 -5.74 2.07 8.78
C ASP A 84 -6.76 2.44 9.87
N LYS A 85 -6.33 2.41 11.13
CA LYS A 85 -7.17 2.76 12.29
C LYS A 85 -7.66 4.21 12.30
N ASN A 86 -7.06 5.08 11.48
CA ASN A 86 -7.40 6.50 11.35
C ASN A 86 -8.19 6.78 10.06
N GLY A 87 -8.63 5.74 9.34
CA GLY A 87 -9.35 5.89 8.08
C GLY A 87 -8.45 6.26 6.89
N ILE A 88 -7.14 6.03 6.99
CA ILE A 88 -6.21 6.33 5.91
C ILE A 88 -6.07 5.13 4.97
N PRO A 89 -6.32 5.28 3.65
CA PRO A 89 -6.15 4.20 2.68
C PRO A 89 -4.72 3.66 2.66
N LEU A 90 -4.57 2.36 2.96
CA LEU A 90 -3.29 1.65 2.93
C LEU A 90 -3.10 0.87 1.62
N ARG A 91 -4.17 0.23 1.15
CA ARG A 91 -4.18 -0.62 -0.04
C ARG A 91 -5.52 -0.60 -0.72
N ILE A 92 -5.50 -0.72 -2.05
CA ILE A 92 -6.68 -0.70 -2.88
C ILE A 92 -6.63 -1.84 -3.88
N LYS A 93 -7.73 -2.59 -4.02
CA LYS A 93 -7.86 -3.64 -5.03
C LYS A 93 -9.07 -3.37 -5.91
N VAL A 94 -8.84 -3.47 -7.22
CA VAL A 94 -9.93 -3.56 -8.21
C VAL A 94 -10.50 -4.96 -8.17
N VAL A 95 -11.81 -5.06 -8.02
CA VAL A 95 -12.54 -6.32 -7.80
C VAL A 95 -13.49 -6.58 -8.95
N HIS A 96 -13.37 -7.75 -9.57
CA HIS A 96 -14.35 -8.23 -10.54
C HIS A 96 -15.63 -8.67 -9.83
N ALA A 97 -16.76 -8.08 -10.21
CA ALA A 97 -17.97 -8.12 -9.42
C ALA A 97 -19.24 -8.20 -10.26
N LYS A 98 -20.34 -8.57 -9.62
CA LYS A 98 -21.70 -8.56 -10.21
C LYS A 98 -22.62 -7.70 -9.37
N VAL A 99 -23.41 -6.85 -10.03
CA VAL A 99 -24.47 -6.09 -9.38
C VAL A 99 -25.60 -7.05 -8.99
N ILE A 100 -25.94 -7.10 -7.71
CA ILE A 100 -26.99 -7.96 -7.17
C ILE A 100 -28.30 -7.21 -7.06
N SER A 101 -28.29 -6.04 -6.43
CA SER A 101 -29.44 -5.16 -6.32
C SER A 101 -29.02 -3.70 -6.33
N ILE A 102 -29.93 -2.84 -6.76
CA ILE A 102 -29.74 -1.38 -6.78
C ILE A 102 -30.80 -0.76 -5.89
N ASP A 103 -30.38 -0.25 -4.74
CA ASP A 103 -31.21 0.56 -3.85
C ASP A 103 -30.91 2.06 -4.09
N PRO A 104 -31.79 2.98 -3.66
CA PRO A 104 -31.55 4.42 -3.82
C PRO A 104 -30.22 4.90 -3.19
N ASP A 105 -29.85 4.29 -2.05
CA ASP A 105 -28.73 4.73 -1.22
C ASP A 105 -27.53 3.78 -1.25
N LYS A 106 -27.61 2.66 -1.99
CA LYS A 106 -26.50 1.71 -2.11
C LYS A 106 -26.69 0.76 -3.29
N ILE A 107 -25.60 0.20 -3.77
CA ILE A 107 -25.61 -0.92 -4.71
C ILE A 107 -25.01 -2.12 -4.01
N ILE A 108 -25.73 -3.24 -4.00
CA ILE A 108 -25.20 -4.48 -3.46
C ILE A 108 -24.40 -5.17 -4.55
N MET A 109 -23.13 -5.39 -4.26
CA MET A 109 -22.13 -5.95 -5.16
C MET A 109 -21.68 -7.31 -4.67
N ARG A 110 -21.57 -8.29 -5.57
CA ARG A 110 -21.05 -9.63 -5.27
C ARG A 110 -19.70 -9.85 -5.92
N SER A 111 -18.73 -10.34 -5.16
CA SER A 111 -17.42 -10.67 -5.70
C SER A 111 -17.50 -11.90 -6.60
N LEU A 112 -16.89 -11.82 -7.78
CA LEU A 112 -16.73 -12.95 -8.69
C LEU A 112 -15.35 -13.62 -8.58
N GLU A 113 -14.48 -13.09 -7.72
CA GLU A 113 -13.13 -13.59 -7.48
C GLU A 113 -12.79 -13.66 -5.99
N ASN A 114 -11.73 -14.41 -5.66
CA ASN A 114 -11.18 -14.43 -4.30
C ASN A 114 -10.07 -13.38 -4.20
N ILE A 115 -10.16 -12.54 -3.20
CA ILE A 115 -9.17 -11.51 -2.88
C ILE A 115 -8.65 -11.77 -1.48
N ASP A 116 -7.35 -11.97 -1.40
CA ASP A 116 -6.63 -11.98 -0.13
C ASP A 116 -5.77 -10.72 -0.09
N MET A 117 -6.08 -9.84 0.87
CA MET A 117 -5.23 -8.70 1.17
C MET A 117 -4.37 -9.06 2.37
N SER A 118 -3.13 -9.49 2.07
CA SER A 118 -2.16 -9.84 3.10
C SER A 118 -2.01 -8.69 4.10
N PRO A 119 -1.89 -9.01 5.40
CA PRO A 119 -1.76 -8.01 6.45
C PRO A 119 -0.60 -7.07 6.15
N VAL A 120 -0.84 -5.80 6.46
CA VAL A 120 0.16 -4.72 6.44
C VAL A 120 0.25 -4.21 7.87
N ASP A 121 1.41 -3.69 8.28
CA ASP A 121 1.57 -3.15 9.63
C ASP A 121 0.43 -2.17 9.97
N GLY A 122 -0.34 -2.51 10.99
CA GLY A 122 -1.47 -1.70 11.45
C GLY A 122 -2.85 -2.07 10.88
N CYS A 123 -2.97 -3.06 10.00
CA CYS A 123 -4.25 -3.51 9.46
C CYS A 123 -4.47 -5.03 9.61
N ASP A 124 -5.67 -5.40 10.04
CA ASP A 124 -6.08 -6.80 10.09
C ASP A 124 -6.21 -7.38 8.67
N LYS A 125 -6.00 -8.69 8.56
CA LYS A 125 -6.13 -9.38 7.28
C LYS A 125 -7.55 -9.21 6.74
N PHE A 126 -7.69 -8.56 5.59
CA PHE A 126 -8.95 -8.47 4.86
C PHE A 126 -9.02 -9.57 3.79
N THR A 127 -10.13 -10.29 3.72
CA THR A 127 -10.36 -11.32 2.71
C THR A 127 -11.78 -11.18 2.18
N LEU A 128 -11.91 -11.12 0.86
CA LEU A 128 -13.19 -11.14 0.16
C LEU A 128 -13.24 -12.40 -0.69
N LYS A 129 -14.11 -13.34 -0.37
CA LYS A 129 -14.27 -14.57 -1.12
C LYS A 129 -15.20 -14.35 -2.30
N LYS A 130 -15.05 -15.21 -3.31
CA LYS A 130 -16.02 -15.30 -4.39
C LYS A 130 -17.39 -15.63 -3.81
N GLY A 131 -18.38 -14.80 -4.13
CA GLY A 131 -19.74 -14.90 -3.63
C GLY A 131 -20.04 -13.99 -2.44
N ASP A 132 -19.03 -13.38 -1.82
CA ASP A 132 -19.25 -12.40 -0.76
C ASP A 132 -19.83 -11.11 -1.33
N ASP A 133 -20.70 -10.47 -0.54
CA ASP A 133 -21.41 -9.26 -0.91
C ASP A 133 -20.90 -8.05 -0.13
N TRP A 134 -20.86 -6.87 -0.75
CA TRP A 134 -20.60 -5.59 -0.09
C TRP A 134 -21.53 -4.48 -0.62
N ASN A 135 -21.68 -3.42 0.18
CA ASN A 135 -22.45 -2.24 -0.21
C ASN A 135 -21.51 -1.21 -0.85
N GLU A 136 -21.80 -0.83 -2.09
CA GLU A 136 -21.16 0.29 -2.77
C GLU A 136 -22.02 1.54 -2.56
N THR A 137 -21.48 2.54 -1.85
CA THR A 137 -22.19 3.77 -1.47
C THR A 137 -21.71 5.01 -2.22
N GLU A 138 -20.56 4.94 -2.88
CA GLU A 138 -19.96 6.08 -3.58
C GLU A 138 -20.25 6.03 -5.08
N GLY A 139 -20.64 4.87 -5.62
CA GLY A 139 -20.94 4.69 -7.04
C GLY A 139 -19.68 4.51 -7.90
N ASP A 140 -18.56 4.12 -7.30
CA ASP A 140 -17.29 3.89 -8.00
C ASP A 140 -17.29 2.52 -8.72
N LEU A 141 -18.12 2.44 -9.76
CA LEU A 141 -18.35 1.27 -10.60
C LEU A 141 -17.83 1.50 -12.02
N PHE A 142 -17.16 0.49 -12.58
CA PHE A 142 -16.52 0.59 -13.89
C PHE A 142 -16.93 -0.57 -14.79
N GLN A 143 -17.16 -0.30 -16.08
CA GLN A 143 -17.45 -1.34 -17.07
C GLN A 143 -16.23 -2.19 -17.37
N THR A 144 -15.04 -1.57 -17.39
CA THR A 144 -13.78 -2.22 -17.73
C THR A 144 -12.81 -2.21 -16.54
N LYS A 145 -11.90 -3.19 -16.53
CA LYS A 145 -10.86 -3.28 -15.50
C LYS A 145 -9.88 -2.12 -15.64
N GLU A 146 -9.60 -1.74 -16.88
CA GLU A 146 -8.67 -0.69 -17.25
C GLU A 146 -9.13 0.67 -16.73
N ASP A 147 -10.43 0.97 -16.82
CA ASP A 147 -11.00 2.21 -16.27
C ASP A 147 -10.92 2.24 -14.75
N ALA A 148 -11.22 1.13 -14.08
CA ALA A 148 -11.09 1.01 -12.63
C ALA A 148 -9.62 1.19 -12.20
N ILE A 149 -8.69 0.54 -12.90
CA ILE A 149 -7.25 0.70 -12.65
C ILE A 149 -6.81 2.15 -12.85
N LYS A 150 -7.25 2.77 -13.94
CA LYS A 150 -6.91 4.18 -14.24
C LYS A 150 -7.44 5.11 -13.17
N PHE A 151 -8.66 4.88 -12.69
CA PHE A 151 -9.22 5.64 -11.58
C PHE A 151 -8.34 5.50 -10.33
N VAL A 152 -8.03 4.26 -9.92
CA VAL A 152 -7.18 4.03 -8.74
C VAL A 152 -5.80 4.66 -8.92
N ASP A 153 -5.15 4.49 -10.06
CA ASP A 153 -3.81 5.03 -10.30
C ASP A 153 -3.80 6.57 -10.38
N THR A 154 -4.94 7.20 -10.71
CA THR A 154 -5.08 8.67 -10.78
C THR A 154 -5.36 9.28 -9.41
N TYR A 155 -6.28 8.69 -8.63
CA TYR A 155 -6.73 9.25 -7.35
C TYR A 155 -5.99 8.68 -6.14
N TYR A 156 -5.41 7.48 -6.28
CA TYR A 156 -4.71 6.75 -5.22
C TYR A 156 -3.36 6.22 -5.71
N PRO A 157 -2.47 7.10 -6.22
CA PRO A 157 -1.23 6.68 -6.85
C PRO A 157 -0.38 5.85 -5.88
N GLY A 158 0.05 4.66 -6.31
CA GLY A 158 0.92 3.79 -5.52
C GLY A 158 0.24 2.95 -4.43
N LEU A 159 -1.08 3.04 -4.27
CA LEU A 159 -1.84 2.21 -3.31
C LEU A 159 -2.49 0.97 -3.95
N ARG A 160 -2.52 0.90 -5.28
CA ARG A 160 -3.10 -0.23 -6.03
C ARG A 160 -2.32 -1.52 -5.82
N MET A 161 -3.03 -2.57 -5.43
CA MET A 161 -2.54 -3.94 -5.41
C MET A 161 -2.61 -4.56 -6.80
N LYS A 162 -1.49 -5.10 -7.27
CA LYS A 162 -1.41 -5.83 -8.53
C LYS A 162 -2.20 -7.13 -8.47
#